data_AF-A0A0M8WJI5-F1
#
_entry.id   AF-A0A0M8WJI5-F1
#
_cell.length_a   1.000
_cell.length_b   1.000
_cell.length_c   1.000
_cell.angle_alpha   90.00
_cell.angle_beta   90.00
_cell.angle_gamma   90.00
#
_symmetry.space_group_name_H-M   'P 1'
#
loop_
_entity.id
_entity.type
_entity.pdbx_description
1 polymer ?
#
loop_
_entity_poly.entity_id
_entity_poly.type
_entity_poly.pdbx_seq_one_letter_code
_entity_poly.pdbx_strand_id
1 'polypeptide(L)'
;MDRVTVLHGNHTSAETAYVVEDAQYGNHPTKRCQIRYWIETAETGRYKGEQRFVYQTSNPDKPGEWFKEKRSIFSHMVLLVRSAADAIEGWHISMYQLDGPEEYRHHLSGVYEQLTDQQRSLYDHMRARVWNRSPRETQREVETLAHVMDHIIDTGYNPVVDDGWWIKPDRTKWLYLGLRDNPEVRFAYARTLLAG
;
A
#
# COMPACT_ATOMS: atom_id res chain seq x y z
N MET A 1 4.27 8.14 -7.66
CA MET A 1 3.78 6.82 -7.19
C MET A 1 2.75 6.36 -8.20
N ASP A 2 2.86 5.13 -8.69
CA ASP A 2 1.98 4.67 -9.75
C ASP A 2 0.59 4.34 -9.19
N ARG A 3 -0.45 4.68 -9.95
CA ARG A 3 -1.82 4.29 -9.61
C ARG A 3 -1.98 2.79 -9.80
N VAL A 4 -2.79 2.17 -8.93
CA VAL A 4 -3.13 0.75 -9.01
C VAL A 4 -4.64 0.59 -9.21
N THR A 5 -5.04 -0.59 -9.69
CA THR A 5 -6.46 -0.97 -9.78
C THR A 5 -6.78 -2.00 -8.71
N VAL A 6 -7.80 -1.76 -7.88
CA VAL A 6 -8.29 -2.75 -6.92
C VAL A 6 -9.12 -3.80 -7.66
N LEU A 7 -8.75 -5.07 -7.50
CA LEU A 7 -9.45 -6.19 -8.11
C LEU A 7 -10.58 -6.64 -7.18
N HIS A 8 -11.75 -6.03 -7.38
CA HIS A 8 -12.97 -6.41 -6.67
C HIS A 8 -13.46 -7.79 -7.11
N GLY A 9 -13.97 -8.55 -6.15
CA GLY A 9 -14.51 -9.88 -6.39
C GLY A 9 -14.51 -10.71 -5.12
N ASN A 10 -15.15 -11.87 -5.17
CA ASN A 10 -15.15 -12.82 -4.06
C ASN A 10 -13.89 -13.71 -4.09
N HIS A 11 -12.70 -13.13 -4.22
CA HIS A 11 -11.45 -13.88 -4.32
C HIS A 11 -10.97 -14.33 -2.94
N THR A 12 -11.65 -15.30 -2.33
CA THR A 12 -11.43 -15.67 -0.92
C THR A 12 -10.86 -17.08 -0.72
N SER A 13 -10.77 -17.86 -1.77
CA SER A 13 -10.26 -19.22 -1.75
C SER A 13 -9.60 -19.61 -3.07
N ALA A 14 -9.00 -20.80 -3.12
CA ALA A 14 -8.41 -21.36 -4.34
C ALA A 14 -9.42 -21.51 -5.49
N GLU A 15 -10.68 -21.77 -5.18
CA GLU A 15 -11.79 -22.00 -6.12
C GLU A 15 -12.36 -20.69 -6.67
N THR A 16 -12.24 -19.61 -5.90
CA THR A 16 -12.76 -18.29 -6.25
C THR A 16 -11.66 -17.29 -6.62
N ALA A 17 -10.41 -17.77 -6.66
CA ALA A 17 -9.23 -16.97 -6.90
C ALA A 17 -9.29 -16.21 -8.22
N TYR A 18 -8.62 -15.07 -8.26
CA TYR A 18 -8.29 -14.39 -9.50
C TYR A 18 -7.18 -15.17 -10.21
N VAL A 19 -7.41 -15.62 -11.45
CA VAL A 19 -6.47 -16.45 -12.20
C VAL A 19 -5.84 -15.65 -13.34
N VAL A 20 -4.51 -15.65 -13.39
CA VAL A 20 -3.72 -15.28 -14.56
C VAL A 20 -3.41 -16.57 -15.31
N GLU A 21 -3.96 -16.70 -16.51
CA GLU A 21 -3.88 -17.94 -17.30
C GLU A 21 -2.50 -18.21 -17.87
N ASP A 22 -1.75 -17.16 -18.19
CA ASP A 22 -0.47 -17.26 -18.87
C ASP A 22 0.54 -16.29 -18.25
N ALA A 23 1.32 -16.81 -17.30
CA ALA A 23 2.35 -16.08 -16.58
C ALA A 23 3.73 -16.72 -16.76
N GLN A 24 4.78 -15.92 -16.58
CA GLN A 24 6.14 -16.43 -16.58
C GLN A 24 6.41 -17.24 -15.31
N TYR A 25 6.95 -18.44 -15.46
CA TYR A 25 7.33 -19.26 -14.32
C TYR A 25 8.69 -18.81 -13.74
N GLY A 26 8.65 -18.04 -12.66
CA GLY A 26 9.85 -17.45 -12.07
C GLY A 26 10.63 -16.62 -13.08
N ASN A 27 11.95 -16.83 -13.18
CA ASN A 27 12.80 -16.13 -14.15
C ASN A 27 13.03 -16.95 -15.43
N HIS A 28 12.29 -18.04 -15.66
CA HIS A 28 12.46 -18.87 -16.84
C HIS A 28 11.79 -18.21 -18.05
N PRO A 29 12.52 -17.90 -19.14
CA PRO A 29 11.97 -17.11 -20.25
C PRO A 29 10.94 -17.86 -21.10
N THR A 30 10.92 -19.20 -21.04
CA THR A 30 10.07 -20.04 -21.90
C THR A 30 9.02 -20.85 -21.13
N LYS A 31 9.14 -20.97 -19.81
CA LYS A 31 8.18 -21.72 -19.00
C LYS A 31 6.99 -20.82 -18.66
N ARG A 32 5.81 -21.28 -19.06
CA ARG A 32 4.54 -20.61 -18.79
C ARG A 32 3.72 -21.43 -17.80
N CYS A 33 3.02 -20.74 -16.90
CA CYS A 33 2.14 -21.36 -15.93
C CYS A 33 0.91 -20.49 -15.69
N GLN A 34 -0.07 -21.05 -14.99
CA GLN A 34 -1.16 -20.28 -14.41
C GLN A 34 -0.73 -19.82 -13.01
N ILE A 35 -1.19 -18.64 -12.59
CA ILE A 35 -1.06 -18.18 -11.21
C ILE A 35 -2.44 -17.77 -10.72
N ARG A 36 -2.80 -18.24 -9.54
CA ARG A 36 -4.04 -17.85 -8.87
C ARG A 36 -3.76 -17.10 -7.58
N TYR A 37 -4.58 -16.09 -7.32
CA TYR A 37 -4.44 -15.15 -6.22
C TYR A 37 -5.75 -14.99 -5.46
N TRP A 38 -5.69 -14.98 -4.13
CA TRP A 38 -6.86 -14.76 -3.29
C TRP A 38 -6.47 -14.19 -1.93
N ILE A 39 -7.48 -13.70 -1.20
CA ILE A 39 -7.35 -13.18 0.15
C ILE A 39 -7.98 -14.17 1.13
N GLU A 40 -7.18 -14.73 2.01
CA GLU A 40 -7.67 -15.61 3.07
C GLU A 40 -7.95 -14.80 4.33
N THR A 41 -9.08 -15.05 4.99
CA THR A 41 -9.39 -14.50 6.32
C THR A 41 -9.20 -15.57 7.38
N ALA A 42 -8.46 -15.27 8.45
CA ALA A 42 -8.28 -16.20 9.55
C ALA A 42 -9.58 -16.35 10.36
N GLU A 43 -10.05 -17.58 10.52
CA GLU A 43 -11.29 -17.88 11.25
C GLU A 43 -11.07 -18.11 12.76
N THR A 44 -9.84 -18.46 13.15
CA THR A 44 -9.49 -18.86 14.51
C THR A 44 -8.10 -18.36 14.94
N GLY A 45 -7.80 -18.49 16.24
CA GLY A 45 -6.50 -18.13 16.80
C GLY A 45 -6.30 -16.62 16.98
N ARG A 46 -5.03 -16.22 17.24
CA ARG A 46 -4.67 -14.83 17.56
C ARG A 46 -4.89 -13.82 16.42
N TYR A 47 -5.02 -14.30 15.19
CA TYR A 47 -5.23 -13.49 13.99
C TYR A 47 -6.68 -13.53 13.51
N LYS A 48 -7.63 -14.03 14.32
CA LYS A 48 -9.04 -14.16 13.93
C LYS A 48 -9.58 -12.83 13.39
N GLY A 49 -10.12 -12.86 12.17
CA GLY A 49 -10.64 -11.70 11.45
C GLY A 49 -9.62 -10.94 10.61
N GLU A 50 -8.32 -11.22 10.76
CA GLU A 50 -7.28 -10.65 9.90
C GLU A 50 -7.17 -11.41 8.58
N GLN A 51 -6.64 -10.73 7.57
CA GLN A 51 -6.55 -11.16 6.19
C GLN A 51 -5.10 -11.34 5.74
N ARG A 52 -4.86 -12.22 4.78
CA ARG A 52 -3.55 -12.35 4.12
C ARG A 52 -3.70 -12.59 2.63
N PHE A 53 -2.70 -12.15 1.89
CA PHE A 53 -2.56 -12.46 0.48
C PHE A 53 -2.02 -13.87 0.31
N VAL A 54 -2.64 -14.63 -0.60
CA VAL A 54 -2.21 -15.98 -0.94
C VAL A 54 -2.09 -16.08 -2.45
N TYR A 55 -1.04 -16.74 -2.90
CA TYR A 55 -0.86 -17.05 -4.31
C TYR A 55 -0.33 -18.46 -4.51
N GLN A 56 -0.61 -19.01 -5.68
CA GLN A 56 -0.22 -20.36 -6.03
C GLN A 56 0.02 -20.44 -7.53
N THR A 57 1.14 -21.05 -7.91
CA THR A 57 1.54 -21.26 -9.30
C THR A 57 1.22 -22.70 -9.69
N SER A 58 0.72 -22.92 -10.90
CA SER A 58 0.62 -24.28 -11.44
C SER A 58 2.00 -24.82 -11.80
N ASN A 59 2.12 -26.15 -11.84
CA ASN A 59 3.34 -26.83 -12.25
C ASN A 59 3.43 -26.84 -13.79
N PRO A 60 4.37 -26.10 -14.40
CA PRO A 60 4.47 -26.05 -15.86
C PRO A 60 4.83 -27.40 -16.48
N ASP A 61 5.44 -28.30 -15.70
CA ASP A 61 5.87 -29.63 -16.16
C ASP A 61 4.80 -30.71 -15.89
N LYS A 62 3.69 -30.36 -15.20
CA LYS A 62 2.60 -31.28 -14.86
C LYS A 62 1.23 -30.58 -14.98
N PRO A 63 0.59 -30.63 -16.15
CA PRO A 63 -0.70 -29.97 -16.38
C PRO A 63 -1.76 -30.38 -15.34
N GLY A 64 -2.44 -29.39 -14.76
CA GLY A 64 -3.47 -29.60 -13.73
C GLY A 64 -2.96 -29.73 -12.29
N GLU A 65 -1.64 -29.85 -12.07
CA GLU A 65 -1.05 -29.87 -10.72
C GLU A 65 -0.70 -28.45 -10.27
N TRP A 66 -1.10 -28.08 -9.06
CA TRP A 66 -0.70 -26.83 -8.41
C TRP A 66 0.40 -27.08 -7.38
N PHE A 67 1.40 -26.20 -7.32
CA PHE A 67 2.38 -26.24 -6.22
C PHE A 67 1.73 -25.85 -4.89
N LYS A 68 2.41 -26.04 -3.76
CA LYS A 68 1.93 -25.55 -2.46
C LYS A 68 1.71 -24.03 -2.49
N GLU A 69 0.62 -23.55 -1.89
CA GLU A 69 0.37 -22.12 -1.80
C GLU A 69 1.43 -21.38 -0.98
N LYS A 70 1.68 -20.14 -1.38
CA LYS A 70 2.54 -19.19 -0.69
C LYS A 70 1.66 -18.12 -0.06
N ARG A 71 1.87 -17.89 1.23
CA ARG A 71 1.00 -17.07 2.09
C ARG A 71 1.82 -15.91 2.66
N SER A 72 1.31 -14.69 2.58
CA SER A 72 1.88 -13.53 3.28
C SER A 72 1.62 -13.61 4.79
N ILE A 73 2.14 -12.63 5.52
CA ILE A 73 1.68 -12.35 6.88
C ILE A 73 0.23 -11.85 6.89
N PHE A 74 -0.41 -11.96 8.05
CA PHE A 74 -1.73 -11.39 8.29
C PHE A 74 -1.65 -9.87 8.47
N SER A 75 -2.72 -9.19 8.05
CA SER A 75 -2.97 -7.76 8.19
C SER A 75 -4.46 -7.53 8.43
N HIS A 76 -4.82 -6.36 8.94
CA HIS A 76 -6.22 -6.07 9.29
C HIS A 76 -7.14 -6.05 8.08
N MET A 77 -6.62 -5.58 6.94
CA MET A 77 -7.28 -5.65 5.65
C MET A 77 -6.22 -5.90 4.57
N VAL A 78 -6.55 -6.74 3.58
CA VAL A 78 -5.71 -6.97 2.41
C VAL A 78 -6.57 -6.87 1.16
N LEU A 79 -6.10 -6.09 0.19
CA LEU A 79 -6.74 -5.94 -1.11
C LEU A 79 -5.89 -6.65 -2.16
N LEU A 80 -6.56 -7.25 -3.14
CA LEU A 80 -5.89 -7.67 -4.36
C LEU A 80 -5.79 -6.46 -5.29
N VAL A 81 -4.58 -6.12 -5.73
CA VAL A 81 -4.36 -4.97 -6.62
C VAL A 81 -3.59 -5.38 -7.87
N ARG A 82 -3.83 -4.67 -8.95
CA ARG A 82 -3.06 -4.72 -10.19
C ARG A 82 -2.25 -3.44 -10.33
N SER A 83 -0.93 -3.56 -10.46
CA SER A 83 -0.03 -2.43 -10.65
C SER A 83 -0.05 -1.91 -12.09
N ALA A 84 0.58 -0.75 -12.32
CA ALA A 84 0.74 -0.20 -13.67
C ALA A 84 1.56 -1.11 -14.61
N ALA A 85 2.41 -1.99 -14.05
CA ALA A 85 3.15 -3.00 -14.80
C ALA A 85 2.36 -4.31 -15.02
N ASP A 86 1.05 -4.30 -14.78
CA ASP A 86 0.14 -5.45 -14.87
C ASP A 86 0.47 -6.60 -13.89
N ALA A 87 1.28 -6.34 -12.87
CA ALA A 87 1.57 -7.31 -11.82
C ALA A 87 0.43 -7.36 -10.79
N ILE A 88 0.13 -8.55 -10.29
CA ILE A 88 -0.90 -8.79 -9.27
C ILE A 88 -0.23 -8.91 -7.89
N GLU A 89 -0.66 -8.08 -6.94
CA GLU A 89 -0.05 -7.94 -5.63
C GLU A 89 -1.09 -7.89 -4.50
N GLY A 90 -0.64 -8.22 -3.29
CA GLY A 90 -1.39 -7.97 -2.07
C GLY A 90 -1.09 -6.58 -1.53
N TRP A 91 -2.11 -5.74 -1.40
CA TRP A 91 -1.99 -4.43 -0.74
C TRP A 91 -2.43 -4.56 0.72
N HIS A 92 -1.46 -4.43 1.64
CA HIS A 92 -1.66 -4.68 3.07
C HIS A 92 -1.96 -3.39 3.83
N ILE A 93 -3.10 -3.35 4.53
CA ILE A 93 -3.50 -2.22 5.36
C ILE A 93 -3.51 -2.70 6.82
N SER A 94 -2.67 -2.08 7.63
CA SER A 94 -2.39 -2.47 9.01
C SER A 94 -2.46 -1.26 9.92
N MET A 95 -3.08 -1.41 11.10
CA MET A 95 -3.10 -0.36 12.12
C MET A 95 -1.70 0.03 12.65
N TYR A 96 -0.66 -0.75 12.34
CA TYR A 96 0.71 -0.44 12.76
C TYR A 96 1.44 0.47 11.77
N GLN A 97 0.86 0.73 10.59
CA GLN A 97 1.47 1.44 9.47
C GLN A 97 0.44 2.34 8.77
N LEU A 98 -0.57 2.83 9.50
CA LEU A 98 -1.62 3.69 8.94
C LEU A 98 -1.46 5.12 9.48
N ASP A 99 -0.28 5.69 9.27
CA ASP A 99 0.08 7.05 9.62
C ASP A 99 0.95 7.70 8.52
N GLY A 100 0.85 9.04 8.43
CA GLY A 100 1.67 9.89 7.58
C GLY A 100 1.90 9.34 6.17
N PRO A 101 3.16 9.08 5.75
CA PRO A 101 3.48 8.60 4.41
C PRO A 101 2.68 7.38 3.97
N GLU A 102 2.45 6.40 4.83
CA GLU A 102 1.72 5.19 4.43
C GLU A 102 0.23 5.48 4.19
N GLU A 103 -0.39 6.37 4.99
CA GLU A 103 -1.73 6.88 4.69
C GLU A 103 -1.75 7.61 3.35
N TYR A 104 -0.77 8.48 3.09
CA TYR A 104 -0.69 9.24 1.84
C TYR A 104 -0.51 8.33 0.62
N ARG A 105 0.26 7.24 0.76
CA ARG A 105 0.42 6.22 -0.28
C ARG A 105 -0.91 5.60 -0.68
N HIS A 106 -1.84 5.39 0.25
CA HIS A 106 -3.18 4.88 -0.05
C HIS A 106 -3.99 5.82 -0.95
N HIS A 107 -3.87 7.13 -0.74
CA HIS A 107 -4.52 8.14 -1.57
C HIS A 107 -3.81 8.33 -2.92
N LEU A 108 -2.48 8.47 -2.91
CA LEU A 108 -1.69 8.70 -4.12
C LEU A 108 -1.76 7.54 -5.11
N SER A 109 -1.82 6.30 -4.62
CA SER A 109 -2.01 5.10 -5.45
C SER A 109 -3.44 4.96 -5.99
N GLY A 110 -4.41 5.74 -5.49
CA GLY A 110 -5.82 5.61 -5.84
C GLY A 110 -6.54 4.47 -5.12
N VAL A 111 -5.89 3.76 -4.19
CA VAL A 111 -6.47 2.61 -3.47
C VAL A 111 -7.64 3.06 -2.61
N TYR A 112 -7.48 4.16 -1.86
CA TYR A 112 -8.52 4.64 -0.95
C TYR A 112 -9.81 4.95 -1.72
N GLU A 113 -9.72 5.56 -2.89
CA GLU A 113 -10.87 5.97 -3.71
C GLU A 113 -11.61 4.76 -4.28
N GLN A 114 -10.93 3.62 -4.46
CA GLN A 114 -11.52 2.38 -4.97
C GLN A 114 -12.13 1.49 -3.89
N LEU A 115 -11.96 1.78 -2.60
CA LEU A 115 -12.55 0.97 -1.53
C LEU A 115 -14.08 0.93 -1.62
N THR A 116 -14.66 -0.26 -1.38
CA THR A 116 -16.11 -0.37 -1.12
C THR A 116 -16.48 0.34 0.19
N ASP A 117 -17.76 0.65 0.39
CA ASP A 117 -18.22 1.33 1.61
C ASP A 117 -17.83 0.59 2.89
N GLN A 118 -17.90 -0.75 2.88
CA GLN A 118 -17.49 -1.58 4.01
C GLN A 118 -15.97 -1.51 4.25
N GLN A 119 -15.17 -1.59 3.19
CA GLN A 119 -13.71 -1.50 3.27
C GLN A 119 -13.26 -0.12 3.75
N ARG A 120 -13.90 0.93 3.23
CA ARG A 120 -13.67 2.33 3.63
C ARG A 120 -14.03 2.55 5.09
N SER A 121 -15.18 2.03 5.54
CA SER A 121 -15.58 2.10 6.95
C SER A 121 -14.55 1.43 7.87
N LEU A 122 -14.03 0.26 7.47
CA LEU A 122 -12.97 -0.43 8.21
C LEU A 122 -11.66 0.37 8.21
N TYR A 123 -11.26 0.91 7.05
CA TYR A 123 -10.10 1.78 6.90
C TYR A 123 -10.18 2.98 7.84
N ASP A 124 -11.28 3.74 7.78
CA ASP A 124 -11.47 4.97 8.55
C ASP A 124 -11.50 4.68 10.05
N HIS A 125 -12.10 3.56 10.47
CA HIS A 125 -12.08 3.11 11.86
C HIS A 125 -10.66 2.77 12.34
N MET A 126 -9.87 2.06 11.52
CA MET A 126 -8.47 1.79 11.83
C MET A 126 -7.67 3.08 11.92
N ARG A 127 -7.83 3.99 10.95
CA ARG A 127 -7.14 5.28 10.94
C ARG A 127 -7.44 6.07 12.21
N ALA A 128 -8.71 6.20 12.58
CA ALA A 128 -9.12 6.89 13.80
C ALA A 128 -8.47 6.29 15.05
N ARG A 129 -8.33 4.95 15.11
CA ARG A 129 -7.62 4.29 16.21
C ARG A 129 -6.13 4.60 16.24
N VAL A 130 -5.46 4.64 15.08
CA VAL A 130 -4.04 5.00 15.00
C VAL A 130 -3.84 6.44 15.48
N TRP A 131 -4.65 7.36 14.98
CA TRP A 131 -4.59 8.77 15.36
C TRP A 131 -4.82 8.99 16.86
N ASN A 132 -5.79 8.27 17.44
CA ASN A 132 -6.09 8.35 18.88
C ASN A 132 -5.02 7.69 19.77
N ARG A 133 -4.30 6.69 19.25
CA ARG A 133 -3.22 6.02 19.99
C ARG A 133 -1.97 6.91 20.11
N SER A 134 -1.71 7.74 19.10
CA SER A 134 -0.48 8.52 18.97
C SER A 134 -0.74 9.99 18.63
N PRO A 135 -1.55 10.73 19.41
CA PRO A 135 -2.03 12.06 19.03
C PRO A 135 -0.91 13.09 18.79
N ARG A 136 0.22 12.95 19.50
CA ARG A 136 1.39 13.82 19.30
C ARG A 136 2.08 13.58 17.95
N GLU A 137 2.22 12.32 17.54
CA GLU A 137 2.84 12.01 16.25
C GLU A 137 1.90 12.38 15.10
N THR A 138 0.60 12.16 15.26
CA THR A 138 -0.42 12.65 14.34
C THR A 138 -0.36 14.17 14.18
N GLN A 139 -0.29 14.91 15.29
CA GLN A 139 -0.19 16.37 15.24
C GLN A 139 1.09 16.81 14.53
N ARG A 140 2.25 16.19 14.83
CA ARG A 140 3.51 16.47 14.14
C ARG A 140 3.43 16.21 12.65
N GLU A 141 2.73 15.15 12.25
CA GLU A 141 2.57 14.80 10.84
C GLU A 141 1.71 15.84 10.11
N VAL A 142 0.63 16.31 10.72
CA VAL A 142 -0.19 17.41 10.19
C VAL A 142 0.63 18.70 10.08
N GLU A 143 1.37 19.07 11.11
CA GLU A 143 2.26 20.25 11.11
C GLU A 143 3.36 20.13 10.04
N THR A 144 3.94 18.94 9.89
CA THR A 144 4.95 18.64 8.87
C THR A 144 4.38 18.82 7.47
N LEU A 145 3.19 18.28 7.21
CA LEU A 145 2.53 18.43 5.91
C LEU A 145 2.18 19.89 5.62
N ALA A 146 1.71 20.64 6.62
CA ALA A 146 1.43 22.07 6.50
C ALA A 146 2.70 22.87 6.14
N HIS A 147 3.82 22.63 6.83
CA HIS A 147 5.10 23.29 6.50
C HIS A 147 5.60 22.98 5.09
N VAL A 148 5.42 21.74 4.62
CA VAL A 148 5.74 21.35 3.25
C VAL A 148 4.85 22.11 2.26
N MET A 149 3.54 22.19 2.52
CA MET A 149 2.59 22.91 1.68
C MET A 149 2.91 24.41 1.60
N ASP A 150 3.16 25.05 2.75
CA ASP A 150 3.51 26.48 2.83
C ASP A 150 4.75 26.79 1.98
N HIS A 151 5.79 25.95 2.05
CA HIS A 151 6.97 26.17 1.22
C HIS A 151 6.73 25.97 -0.27
N ILE A 152 5.92 24.98 -0.65
CA ILE A 152 5.54 24.79 -2.05
C ILE A 152 4.74 26.00 -2.55
N ILE A 153 3.88 26.58 -1.73
CA ILE A 153 3.15 27.82 -2.05
C ILE A 153 4.12 28.99 -2.21
N ASP A 154 5.03 29.20 -1.25
CA ASP A 154 5.93 30.36 -1.21
C ASP A 154 6.98 30.34 -2.33
N THR A 155 7.46 29.15 -2.70
CA THR A 155 8.61 29.00 -3.59
C THR A 155 8.27 28.37 -4.94
N GLY A 156 7.16 27.64 -5.05
CA GLY A 156 6.82 26.78 -6.18
C GLY A 156 7.56 25.43 -6.20
N TYR A 157 8.57 25.24 -5.36
CA TYR A 157 9.46 24.07 -5.37
C TYR A 157 9.22 23.16 -4.16
N ASN A 158 9.64 21.90 -4.30
CA ASN A 158 9.68 20.99 -3.16
C ASN A 158 10.88 21.35 -2.25
N PRO A 159 10.78 21.08 -0.94
CA PRO A 159 11.93 21.12 -0.04
C PRO A 159 13.15 20.34 -0.55
N VAL A 160 14.35 20.89 -0.35
CA VAL A 160 15.61 20.16 -0.58
C VAL A 160 15.85 19.24 0.61
N VAL A 161 16.10 17.95 0.36
CA VAL A 161 16.24 16.93 1.40
C VAL A 161 17.59 16.22 1.30
N ASP A 162 18.21 16.00 2.47
CA ASP A 162 19.40 15.16 2.64
C ASP A 162 19.22 14.24 3.85
N ASP A 163 19.39 12.93 3.63
CA ASP A 163 19.21 11.88 4.66
C ASP A 163 17.87 12.00 5.43
N GLY A 164 16.79 12.31 4.69
CA GLY A 164 15.45 12.50 5.25
C GLY A 164 15.23 13.81 6.00
N TRP A 165 16.22 14.72 6.04
CA TRP A 165 16.08 16.04 6.62
C TRP A 165 15.89 17.10 5.53
N TRP A 166 14.90 17.97 5.70
CA TRP A 166 14.82 19.21 4.97
C TRP A 166 15.99 20.12 5.34
N ILE A 167 16.78 20.49 4.33
CA ILE A 167 17.93 21.36 4.43
C ILE A 167 17.59 22.78 3.99
N LYS A 168 17.89 23.78 4.83
CA LYS A 168 17.78 25.21 4.50
C LYS A 168 18.90 25.65 3.54
N PRO A 169 18.81 26.83 2.89
CA PRO A 169 19.87 27.34 2.01
C PRO A 169 21.25 27.46 2.69
N ASP A 170 21.29 27.70 3.99
CA ASP A 170 22.51 27.74 4.82
C ASP A 170 23.06 26.35 5.21
N ARG A 171 22.48 25.29 4.65
CA ARG A 171 22.78 23.87 4.91
C ARG A 171 22.42 23.37 6.30
N THR A 172 21.64 24.11 7.08
CA THR A 172 21.15 23.61 8.37
C THR A 172 19.98 22.63 8.18
N LYS A 173 19.98 21.55 8.97
CA LYS A 173 18.85 20.62 9.08
C LYS A 173 17.71 21.32 9.82
N TRP A 174 16.54 21.35 9.22
CA TRP A 174 15.38 22.05 9.78
C TRP A 174 14.29 21.10 10.29
N LEU A 175 13.75 20.28 9.40
CA LEU A 175 12.61 19.41 9.69
C LEU A 175 12.89 18.00 9.17
N TYR A 176 12.63 16.99 9.98
CA TYR A 176 12.78 15.60 9.56
C TYR A 176 11.53 15.14 8.82
N LEU A 177 11.71 14.72 7.56
CA LEU A 177 10.68 14.25 6.65
C LEU A 177 10.72 12.72 6.48
N GLY A 178 11.48 11.99 7.30
CA GLY A 178 11.61 10.54 7.21
C GLY A 178 12.61 10.08 6.15
N LEU A 179 13.02 8.81 6.24
CA LEU A 179 13.99 8.21 5.32
C LEU A 179 13.32 7.69 4.03
N ARG A 180 14.18 7.25 3.10
CA ARG A 180 13.78 6.62 1.83
C ARG A 180 12.92 7.58 1.02
N ASP A 181 11.81 7.10 0.47
CA ASP A 181 10.87 7.82 -0.38
C ASP A 181 9.79 8.59 0.40
N ASN A 182 9.84 8.59 1.74
CA ASN A 182 8.84 9.28 2.57
C ASN A 182 8.77 10.80 2.30
N PRO A 183 9.88 11.54 2.08
CA PRO A 183 9.81 12.95 1.72
C PRO A 183 9.06 13.16 0.40
N GLU A 184 9.36 12.37 -0.63
CA GLU A 184 8.75 12.44 -1.95
C GLU A 184 7.24 12.15 -1.90
N VAL A 185 6.83 11.18 -1.08
CA VAL A 185 5.42 10.88 -0.82
C VAL A 185 4.71 12.07 -0.19
N ARG A 186 5.33 12.73 0.81
CA ARG A 186 4.75 13.95 1.40
C ARG A 186 4.62 15.07 0.39
N PHE A 187 5.62 15.27 -0.46
CA PHE A 187 5.58 16.32 -1.49
C PHE A 187 4.50 16.05 -2.51
N ALA A 188 4.38 14.81 -2.98
CA ALA A 188 3.34 14.40 -3.91
C ALA A 188 1.95 14.61 -3.29
N TYR A 189 1.75 14.20 -2.05
CA TYR A 189 0.47 14.35 -1.36
C TYR A 189 0.12 15.82 -1.09
N ALA A 190 1.07 16.62 -0.59
CA ALA A 190 0.91 18.06 -0.42
C ALA A 190 0.45 18.73 -1.74
N ARG A 191 1.06 18.37 -2.87
CA ARG A 191 0.67 18.88 -4.18
C ARG A 191 -0.74 18.47 -4.60
N THR A 192 -1.18 17.26 -4.26
CA THR A 192 -2.58 16.86 -4.52
C THR A 192 -3.57 17.69 -3.71
N LEU A 193 -3.24 18.04 -2.45
CA LEU A 193 -4.09 18.89 -1.62
C LEU A 193 -4.12 20.35 -2.10
N LEU A 194 -3.01 20.86 -2.65
CA LEU A 194 -2.94 22.22 -3.19
C LEU A 194 -3.60 22.38 -4.57
N ALA A 195 -3.85 21.28 -5.28
CA ALA A 195 -4.45 21.29 -6.61
C ALA A 195 -5.98 21.13 -6.60
N GLY A 196 -6.57 20.76 -5.46
CA GLY A 196 -8.02 20.64 -5.24
C GLY A 196 -8.62 21.90 -4.63
#